data_AF-A0A6V7IK08-F1
#
_entry.id   AF-A0A6V7IK08-F1
#
_cell.length_a   1.000
_cell.length_b   1.000
_cell.length_c   1.000
_cell.angle_alpha   90.00
_cell.angle_beta   90.00
_cell.angle_gamma   90.00
#
_symmetry.space_group_name_H-M   'P 1'
#
loop_
_entity.id
_entity.type
_entity.pdbx_description
1 polymer ?
#
loop_
_entity_poly.entity_id
_entity_poly.type
_entity_poly.pdbx_seq_one_letter_code
_entity_poly.pdbx_strand_id
1 'polypeptide(L)'
;VYRLQKPQLYIDLNDIVDLRRVEKTADSLILGGNVSLTVIYRTFMNYCEEPGFQHLRQMANHVDLIATIPIRNIGTMAGNLMIKHKYNEFPSDLWLILETAGAEIHI
;
A
#
# COMPACT_ATOMS: atom_id res chain seq x y z
N VAL A 1 13.07 -11.07 12.35
CA VAL A 1 12.47 -9.71 12.46
C VAL A 1 13.35 -8.75 11.68
N TYR A 2 12.79 -8.06 10.69
CA TYR A 2 13.51 -7.14 9.80
C TYR A 2 13.79 -5.82 10.55
N ARG A 3 14.95 -5.72 11.20
CA ARG A 3 15.32 -4.57 12.04
C ARG A 3 16.28 -3.64 11.28
N LEU A 4 15.98 -2.35 11.35
CA LEU A 4 16.92 -1.31 10.95
C LEU A 4 17.95 -1.09 12.07
N GLN A 5 19.18 -0.76 11.68
CA GLN A 5 20.12 -0.11 12.62
C GLN A 5 19.54 1.25 13.01
N LYS A 6 19.78 1.69 14.24
CA LYS A 6 19.23 2.95 14.78
C LYS A 6 19.68 4.14 13.91
N PRO A 7 18.78 4.84 13.22
CA PRO A 7 19.11 6.05 12.48
C PRO A 7 19.58 7.18 13.40
N GLN A 8 20.46 8.04 12.88
CA GLN A 8 20.88 9.26 13.57
C GLN A 8 19.87 10.41 13.39
N LEU A 9 19.08 10.35 12.31
CA LEU A 9 18.08 11.35 11.94
C LEU A 9 16.78 10.63 11.54
N TYR A 10 15.65 11.21 11.94
CA TYR A 10 14.32 10.80 11.53
C TYR A 10 13.65 11.96 10.81
N ILE A 11 13.03 11.67 9.67
CA ILE A 11 12.22 12.63 8.90
C ILE A 11 10.80 12.08 8.92
N ASP A 12 9.86 12.86 9.44
CA ASP A 12 8.45 12.52 9.40
C ASP A 12 7.80 13.08 8.13
N LEU A 13 7.16 12.19 7.37
CA LEU A 13 6.47 12.49 6.11
C LEU A 13 4.95 12.46 6.28
N ASN A 14 4.46 12.32 7.51
CA ASN A 14 3.03 12.23 7.80
C ASN A 14 2.24 13.43 7.29
N ASP A 15 2.72 14.64 7.46
CA ASP A 15 1.93 15.83 7.10
C ASP A 15 2.01 16.20 5.61
N ILE A 16 2.68 15.40 4.78
CA ILE A 16 2.74 15.61 3.33
C ILE A 16 1.48 15.06 2.68
N VAL A 17 0.55 15.96 2.35
CA VAL A 17 -0.76 15.62 1.77
C VAL A 17 -0.64 14.81 0.49
N ASP A 18 0.31 15.17 -0.40
CA ASP A 18 0.48 14.49 -1.68
C ASP A 18 0.83 13.00 -1.51
N LEU A 19 1.60 12.65 -0.47
CA LEU A 19 1.93 11.26 -0.16
C LEU A 19 0.76 10.46 0.43
N ARG A 20 -0.32 11.13 0.84
CA ARG A 20 -1.56 10.51 1.34
C ARG A 20 -2.70 10.57 0.32
N ARG A 21 -2.46 11.17 -0.86
CA ARG A 21 -3.48 11.34 -1.90
C ARG A 21 -3.89 9.98 -2.47
N VAL A 22 -5.19 9.86 -2.73
CA VAL A 22 -5.80 8.78 -3.49
C VAL A 22 -6.55 9.43 -4.64
N GLU A 23 -6.29 8.96 -5.87
CA GLU A 23 -6.88 9.54 -7.06
C GLU A 23 -7.30 8.46 -8.03
N LYS A 24 -8.57 8.48 -8.43
CA LYS A 24 -9.14 7.60 -9.45
C LYS A 24 -9.27 8.39 -10.75
N THR A 25 -8.77 7.84 -11.85
CA THR A 25 -9.03 8.32 -13.21
C THR A 25 -10.05 7.40 -13.90
N ALA A 26 -10.29 7.56 -15.21
CA ALA A 26 -11.13 6.62 -15.94
C ALA A 26 -10.55 5.19 -15.93
N ASP A 27 -9.22 5.07 -16.02
CA ASP A 27 -8.53 3.82 -16.31
C ASP A 27 -7.51 3.40 -15.24
N SER A 28 -7.25 4.24 -14.23
CA SER A 28 -6.25 3.99 -13.21
C SER A 28 -6.67 4.42 -11.81
N LEU A 29 -6.04 3.80 -10.81
CA LEU A 29 -6.14 4.17 -9.40
C LEU A 29 -4.74 4.46 -8.87
N ILE A 30 -4.51 5.70 -8.48
CA ILE A 30 -3.23 6.20 -7.97
C ILE A 30 -3.32 6.27 -6.44
N LEU A 31 -2.33 5.68 -5.76
CA LEU A 31 -2.23 5.62 -4.31
C LEU A 31 -0.91 6.26 -3.87
N GLY A 32 -0.98 7.24 -2.96
CA GLY A 32 0.21 7.83 -2.36
C GLY A 32 1.00 6.82 -1.51
N GLY A 33 2.32 7.01 -1.43
CA GLY A 33 3.20 6.09 -0.69
C GLY A 33 2.92 6.03 0.82
N ASN A 34 2.41 7.12 1.41
CA ASN A 34 2.09 7.21 2.84
C ASN A 34 0.64 6.83 3.18
N VAL A 35 -0.08 6.23 2.23
CA VAL A 35 -1.43 5.70 2.44
C VAL A 35 -1.33 4.41 3.28
N SER A 36 -2.15 4.30 4.33
CA SER A 36 -2.14 3.12 5.20
C SER A 36 -2.85 1.93 4.57
N LEU A 37 -2.53 0.70 5.00
CA LEU A 37 -3.20 -0.50 4.49
C LEU A 37 -4.72 -0.48 4.71
N THR A 38 -5.17 0.13 5.80
CA THR A 38 -6.61 0.36 6.04
C THR A 38 -7.23 1.26 4.98
N VAL A 39 -6.54 2.33 4.58
CA VAL A 39 -7.04 3.22 3.53
C VAL A 39 -7.00 2.51 2.17
N ILE A 40 -5.95 1.75 1.86
CA ILE A 40 -5.88 0.92 0.64
C ILE A 40 -7.08 -0.02 0.56
N TYR A 41 -7.34 -0.80 1.62
CA TYR A 41 -8.49 -1.70 1.68
C TYR A 41 -9.82 -0.97 1.41
N ARG A 42 -10.05 0.16 2.08
CA ARG A 42 -11.27 0.95 1.90
C ARG A 42 -11.38 1.48 0.48
N THR A 43 -10.31 2.02 -0.08
CA THR A 43 -10.27 2.52 -1.46
C THR A 43 -10.60 1.41 -2.46
N PHE A 44 -10.01 0.23 -2.29
CA PHE A 44 -10.29 -0.92 -3.15
C PHE A 44 -11.76 -1.35 -3.05
N MET A 45 -12.32 -1.42 -1.84
CA MET A 45 -13.73 -1.73 -1.65
C MET A 45 -14.66 -0.65 -2.23
N ASN A 46 -14.27 0.62 -2.18
CA ASN A 46 -15.06 1.73 -2.71
C ASN A 46 -15.15 1.71 -4.24
N TYR A 47 -14.06 1.35 -4.94
CA TYR A 47 -14.01 1.41 -6.41
C TYR A 47 -14.22 0.07 -7.12
N CYS A 48 -14.26 -1.05 -6.41
CA CYS A 48 -14.36 -2.37 -7.05
C CYS A 48 -15.69 -2.70 -7.75
N GLU A 49 -16.71 -1.85 -7.66
CA GLU A 49 -17.96 -2.01 -8.43
C GLU A 49 -17.94 -1.18 -9.72
N GLU A 50 -16.94 -0.33 -9.89
CA GLU A 50 -16.74 0.48 -11.08
C GLU A 50 -16.29 -0.40 -12.27
N PRO A 51 -16.80 -0.15 -13.48
CA PRO A 51 -16.31 -0.80 -14.69
C PRO A 51 -14.79 -0.66 -14.83
N GLY A 52 -14.08 -1.77 -15.04
CA GLY A 52 -12.62 -1.81 -15.17
C GLY A 52 -11.88 -2.04 -13.84
N PHE A 53 -12.53 -1.86 -12.70
CA PHE A 53 -11.91 -1.94 -11.37
C PHE A 53 -12.37 -3.16 -10.55
N GLN A 54 -13.10 -4.12 -11.13
CA GLN A 54 -13.64 -5.26 -10.40
C GLN A 54 -12.56 -6.14 -9.72
N HIS A 55 -11.34 -6.14 -10.27
CA HIS A 55 -10.19 -6.82 -9.70
C HIS A 55 -9.83 -6.30 -8.28
N LEU A 56 -10.14 -5.04 -7.97
CA LEU A 56 -9.89 -4.44 -6.65
C LEU A 56 -10.61 -5.17 -5.52
N ARG A 57 -11.75 -5.86 -5.79
CA ARG A 57 -12.43 -6.68 -4.77
C ARG A 57 -11.51 -7.78 -4.24
N GLN A 58 -10.84 -8.51 -5.13
CA GLN A 58 -9.94 -9.58 -4.73
C GLN A 58 -8.69 -9.03 -4.06
N MET A 59 -8.15 -7.91 -4.55
CA MET A 59 -7.03 -7.23 -3.90
C MET A 59 -7.39 -6.79 -2.47
N ALA A 60 -8.60 -6.25 -2.25
CA ALA A 60 -9.07 -5.87 -0.92
C ALA A 60 -9.12 -7.08 0.02
N ASN A 61 -9.62 -8.22 -0.45
CA ASN A 61 -9.64 -9.45 0.35
C ASN A 61 -8.23 -9.86 0.80
N HIS A 62 -7.24 -9.78 -0.09
CA HIS A 62 -5.85 -10.06 0.28
C HIS A 62 -5.30 -9.05 1.28
N VAL A 63 -5.57 -7.75 1.11
CA VAL A 63 -5.14 -6.71 2.06
C VAL A 63 -5.76 -6.92 3.45
N ASP A 64 -7.01 -7.39 3.54
CA ASP A 64 -7.68 -7.63 4.82
C ASP A 64 -7.05 -8.78 5.64
N LEU A 65 -6.38 -9.72 4.95
CA LEU A 65 -5.62 -10.79 5.59
C LEU A 65 -4.25 -10.31 6.11
N ILE A 66 -3.80 -9.11 5.72
CA ILE A 66 -2.52 -8.56 6.18
C ILE A 66 -2.67 -8.07 7.62
N ALA A 67 -2.08 -8.83 8.55
CA ALA A 67 -1.93 -8.47 9.96
C ALA A 67 -3.27 -8.13 10.66
N THR A 68 -3.20 -7.43 11.79
CA THR A 68 -4.38 -6.98 12.55
C THR A 68 -4.75 -5.53 12.21
N ILE A 69 -5.97 -5.12 12.51
CA ILE A 69 -6.47 -3.75 12.26
C ILE A 69 -5.51 -2.65 12.80
N PRO A 70 -4.98 -2.73 14.04
CA PRO A 70 -4.05 -1.71 14.54
C PRO A 70 -2.77 -1.62 13.69
N ILE A 71 -2.25 -2.76 13.22
CA ILE A 71 -1.08 -2.80 12.34
C ILE A 71 -1.41 -2.18 10.98
N ARG A 72 -2.58 -2.49 10.40
CA ARG A 72 -3.01 -1.91 9.12
C ARG A 72 -3.25 -0.41 9.17
N ASN A 73 -3.67 0.12 10.33
CA ASN A 73 -3.90 1.54 10.52
C ASN A 73 -2.60 2.37 10.48
N ILE A 74 -1.47 1.78 10.89
CA ILE A 74 -0.17 2.46 10.94
C ILE A 74 0.78 2.03 9.80
N GLY A 75 0.60 0.84 9.25
CA GLY A 75 1.43 0.31 8.16
C GLY A 75 1.09 1.01 6.85
N THR A 76 2.11 1.54 6.17
CA THR A 76 1.95 2.29 4.91
C THR A 76 2.34 1.45 3.69
N MET A 77 1.84 1.83 2.52
CA MET A 77 2.22 1.22 1.24
C MET A 77 3.73 1.26 1.04
N ALA A 78 4.33 2.46 1.08
CA ALA A 78 5.76 2.64 0.88
C ALA A 78 6.56 1.92 1.96
N GLY A 79 6.12 1.96 3.22
CA GLY A 79 6.79 1.24 4.32
C GLY A 79 6.84 -0.26 4.06
N ASN A 80 5.73 -0.87 3.63
CA ASN A 80 5.70 -2.29 3.28
C ASN A 80 6.60 -2.62 2.08
N LEU A 81 6.49 -1.84 0.99
CA LEU A 81 7.28 -2.04 -0.23
C LEU A 81 8.78 -1.85 0.02
N MET A 82 9.18 -0.89 0.84
CA MET A 82 10.58 -0.64 1.18
C MET A 82 11.19 -1.76 2.03
N ILE A 83 10.40 -2.45 2.87
CA ILE A 83 10.89 -3.66 3.56
C ILE A 83 11.19 -4.75 2.53
N LYS A 84 10.28 -4.98 1.57
CA LYS A 84 10.49 -5.94 0.48
C LYS A 84 11.72 -5.60 -0.36
N HIS A 85 11.88 -4.33 -0.72
CA HIS A 85 13.02 -3.85 -1.49
C HIS A 85 14.35 -4.06 -0.75
N LYS A 86 14.38 -3.80 0.57
CA LYS A 86 15.59 -3.97 1.38
C LYS A 86 15.91 -5.43 1.70
N TYR A 87 14.88 -6.26 1.89
CA TYR A 87 14.97 -7.66 2.26
C TYR A 87 14.16 -8.48 1.27
N ASN A 88 14.80 -8.93 0.18
CA ASN A 88 14.12 -9.62 -0.92
C ASN A 88 13.40 -10.91 -0.47
N GLU A 89 13.82 -11.52 0.64
CA GLU A 89 13.20 -12.69 1.25
C GLU A 89 11.91 -12.36 2.04
N PHE A 90 11.62 -11.08 2.29
CA PHE A 90 10.40 -10.67 2.97
C PHE A 90 9.16 -11.12 2.16
N PRO A 91 8.27 -11.93 2.75
CA PRO A 91 7.06 -12.40 2.06
C PRO A 91 5.98 -11.30 2.14
N SER A 92 6.08 -10.30 1.26
CA SER A 92 5.09 -9.23 1.17
C SER A 92 3.90 -9.64 0.28
N ASP A 93 2.76 -9.90 0.90
CA ASP A 93 1.49 -10.12 0.19
C ASP A 93 1.07 -8.86 -0.60
N LEU A 94 1.29 -7.67 -0.03
CA LEU A 94 0.98 -6.40 -0.71
C LEU A 94 1.79 -6.24 -2.00
N TRP A 95 3.09 -6.51 -1.95
CA TRP A 95 3.94 -6.45 -3.14
C TRP A 95 3.49 -7.47 -4.18
N LEU A 96 3.21 -8.71 -3.76
CA LEU A 96 2.78 -9.77 -4.67
C LEU A 96 1.50 -9.41 -5.42
N ILE A 97 0.48 -8.86 -4.75
CA ILE A 97 -0.77 -8.49 -5.42
C ILE A 97 -0.61 -7.27 -6.33
N LEU A 98 0.26 -6.32 -5.97
CA LEU A 98 0.55 -5.15 -6.80
C LEU A 98 1.31 -5.54 -8.07
N GLU A 99 2.33 -6.40 -7.93
CA GLU A 99 3.08 -6.96 -9.06
C GLU A 99 2.16 -7.76 -9.99
N THR A 100 1.28 -8.59 -9.42
CA THR A 100 0.31 -9.38 -10.20
C THR A 100 -0.67 -8.49 -10.97
N ALA A 101 -1.04 -7.34 -10.41
CA ALA A 101 -1.89 -6.35 -11.06
C ALA A 101 -1.15 -5.47 -12.08
N GLY A 102 0.16 -5.63 -12.25
CA GLY A 102 0.97 -4.78 -13.13
C GLY A 102 1.08 -3.34 -12.64
N ALA A 103 1.05 -3.12 -11.32
CA ALA A 103 1.12 -1.78 -10.74
C ALA A 103 2.47 -1.10 -11.04
N GLU A 104 2.41 0.18 -11.39
CA GLU A 104 3.60 1.00 -11.65
C GLU A 104 3.97 1.87 -10.45
N ILE A 105 5.26 2.06 -10.23
CA ILE A 105 5.80 2.93 -9.19
C ILE A 105 6.34 4.20 -9.84
N HIS A 106 5.88 5.36 -9.38
CA HIS A 106 6.41 6.67 -9.76
C HIS A 106 7.25 7.24 -8.60
N ILE A 107 8.50 7.64 -8.90
CA ILE A 107 9.48 8.19 -7.96
C ILE A 107 9.87 9.60 -8.40
#